data_AF-A0A939RGU8-F1
#
_entry.id   AF-A0A939RGU8-F1
#
_cell.length_a   1.000
_cell.length_b   1.000
_cell.length_c   1.000
_cell.angle_alpha   90.00
_cell.angle_beta   90.00
_cell.angle_gamma   90.00
#
_symmetry.space_group_name_H-M   'P 1'
#
loop_
_entity.id
_entity.type
_entity.pdbx_description
1 polymer ?
#
loop_
_entity_poly.entity_id
_entity_poly.type
_entity_poly.pdbx_seq_one_letter_code
_entity_poly.pdbx_strand_id
1 'polypeptide(L)'
;MKKNLLATVLIGLFFLGAPKVSAQMFYNARSDFDKTGSTAYRATAEKTSKEDDSEVPSPFEVIVSKGIRERIRSDAAYIVGEPEETICYGIARKSPKKRSETIDGYAHIGNCGTLNETGMSEIQEKLFNELSYDMSISKIASCVTTPKIALRFRKGFDFVDVILAGGNCPAVYFLYGGETREFSAKPIKEWLDTFIEAVSGDLEPLNPEIMERAAANMFRKRSSKDDNPPEAKPAQEAPKMWGRRRAIRPAEPEPEAQPDSSVPPPPR
;
A
#
# COMPACT_ATOMS: atom_id res chain seq x y z
N MET A 1 -63.57 -36.40 -37.77
CA MET A 1 -63.66 -36.36 -36.30
C MET A 1 -62.27 -36.05 -35.74
N LYS A 2 -62.16 -34.97 -34.96
CA LYS A 2 -60.94 -34.44 -34.34
C LYS A 2 -60.45 -35.35 -33.21
N LYS A 3 -59.15 -35.68 -33.13
CA LYS A 3 -58.46 -35.98 -31.86
C LYS A 3 -57.01 -35.48 -31.88
N ASN A 4 -56.90 -34.31 -31.26
CA ASN A 4 -55.79 -33.56 -30.66
C ASN A 4 -54.42 -34.23 -30.51
N LEU A 5 -53.43 -33.53 -31.07
CA LEU A 5 -52.00 -33.60 -30.81
C LEU A 5 -51.72 -32.91 -29.46
N LEU A 6 -51.18 -33.63 -28.47
CA LEU A 6 -50.72 -33.07 -27.20
C LEU A 6 -49.19 -33.05 -27.24
N ALA A 7 -48.64 -31.90 -27.59
CA ALA A 7 -47.20 -31.64 -27.60
C ALA A 7 -46.77 -31.24 -26.18
N THR A 8 -46.03 -32.12 -25.51
CA THR A 8 -45.41 -31.89 -24.21
C THR A 8 -44.20 -30.97 -24.39
N VAL A 9 -44.32 -29.73 -23.94
CA VAL A 9 -43.21 -28.77 -23.90
C VAL A 9 -42.33 -29.09 -22.69
N LEU A 10 -41.16 -29.68 -22.96
CA LEU A 10 -40.06 -29.82 -22.01
C LEU A 10 -39.40 -28.46 -21.82
N ILE A 11 -39.72 -27.79 -20.71
CA ILE A 11 -39.01 -26.60 -20.24
C ILE A 11 -37.64 -27.08 -19.71
N GLY A 12 -36.63 -27.02 -20.58
CA GLY A 12 -35.24 -27.17 -20.19
C GLY A 12 -34.82 -25.97 -19.35
N LEU A 13 -34.58 -26.20 -18.07
CA LEU A 13 -33.82 -25.32 -17.18
C LEU A 13 -32.40 -25.16 -17.73
N PHE A 14 -32.19 -24.15 -18.57
CA PHE A 14 -30.87 -23.60 -18.78
C PHE A 14 -30.47 -22.85 -17.51
N PHE A 15 -29.79 -23.55 -16.61
CA PHE A 15 -28.86 -22.91 -15.68
C PHE A 15 -27.75 -22.28 -16.53
N LEU A 16 -27.98 -21.05 -16.97
CA LEU A 16 -26.92 -20.14 -17.37
C LEU A 16 -26.13 -19.82 -16.10
N GLY A 17 -25.12 -20.65 -15.82
CA GLY A 17 -24.05 -20.25 -14.91
C GLY A 17 -23.45 -18.96 -15.46
N ALA A 18 -23.46 -17.91 -14.64
CA ALA A 18 -22.79 -16.66 -14.98
C ALA A 18 -21.36 -16.99 -15.41
N PRO A 19 -20.85 -16.41 -16.52
CA PRO A 19 -19.46 -16.58 -16.88
C PRO A 19 -18.62 -16.10 -15.69
N LYS A 20 -17.74 -16.97 -15.19
CA LYS A 20 -16.68 -16.54 -14.27
C LYS A 20 -15.85 -15.52 -15.04
N VAL A 21 -16.04 -14.24 -14.72
CA VAL A 21 -15.21 -13.15 -15.23
C VAL A 21 -13.78 -13.51 -14.88
N SER A 22 -12.98 -13.87 -15.88
CA SER A 22 -11.57 -14.20 -15.71
C SER A 22 -10.81 -12.89 -15.49
N ALA A 23 -10.03 -12.78 -14.42
CA ALA A 23 -9.26 -11.57 -14.11
C ALA A 23 -8.17 -11.26 -15.14
N GLN A 24 -7.87 -12.20 -16.04
CA GLN A 24 -7.08 -11.98 -17.26
C GLN A 24 -7.60 -10.83 -18.14
N MET A 25 -8.86 -10.39 -17.97
CA MET A 25 -9.36 -9.20 -18.66
C MET A 25 -8.77 -7.90 -18.13
N PHE A 26 -8.20 -7.89 -16.93
CA PHE A 26 -7.74 -6.67 -16.27
C PHE A 26 -6.21 -6.48 -16.31
N TYR A 27 -5.44 -7.55 -16.56
CA TYR A 27 -3.99 -7.51 -16.47
C TYR A 27 -3.33 -8.15 -17.68
N ASN A 28 -2.10 -7.71 -17.96
CA ASN A 28 -1.28 -8.34 -18.98
C ASN A 28 -0.75 -9.69 -18.44
N ALA A 29 -1.20 -10.80 -19.04
CA ALA A 29 -0.92 -12.17 -18.57
C ALA A 29 0.56 -12.64 -18.70
N ARG A 30 1.50 -11.73 -18.92
CA ARG A 30 2.94 -12.01 -19.07
C ARG A 30 3.70 -10.69 -19.13
N SER A 31 3.98 -10.08 -17.99
CA SER A 31 5.05 -9.09 -17.91
C SER A 31 6.15 -9.67 -17.06
N ASP A 32 7.27 -10.04 -17.70
CA ASP A 32 8.54 -10.30 -17.02
C ASP A 32 8.79 -9.12 -16.08
N PHE A 33 8.64 -9.35 -14.78
CA PHE A 33 8.77 -8.34 -13.71
C PHE A 33 10.18 -7.71 -13.64
N ASP A 34 11.12 -8.19 -14.48
CA ASP A 34 12.54 -7.80 -14.53
C ASP A 34 12.94 -6.88 -15.70
N LYS A 35 12.00 -6.26 -16.44
CA LYS A 35 12.37 -5.31 -17.50
C LYS A 35 11.82 -3.90 -17.25
N THR A 36 12.51 -3.15 -16.39
CA THR A 36 12.58 -1.69 -16.50
C THR A 36 13.27 -1.33 -17.81
N GLY A 37 12.50 -1.26 -18.89
CA GLY A 37 12.94 -0.91 -20.24
C GLY A 37 12.26 0.36 -20.71
N SER A 38 12.91 1.49 -20.44
CA SER A 38 12.60 2.85 -20.90
C SER A 38 12.07 2.92 -22.35
N THR A 39 10.81 3.29 -22.53
CA THR A 39 10.31 3.93 -23.75
C THR A 39 10.25 5.44 -23.52
N ALA A 40 11.29 6.14 -23.98
CA ALA A 40 11.37 7.59 -23.94
C ALA A 40 10.38 8.20 -24.94
N TYR A 41 9.29 8.77 -24.44
CA TYR A 41 8.50 9.72 -25.22
C TYR A 41 9.15 11.10 -25.13
N ARG A 42 9.57 11.60 -26.30
CA ARG A 42 10.19 12.90 -26.49
C ARG A 42 9.10 13.98 -26.47
N ALA A 43 8.88 14.61 -25.33
CA ALA A 43 8.04 15.80 -25.24
C ALA A 43 8.84 17.02 -25.74
N THR A 44 8.46 17.56 -26.90
CA THR A 44 8.87 18.88 -27.37
C THR A 44 8.17 19.95 -26.54
N ALA A 45 8.95 20.70 -25.77
CA ALA A 45 8.50 21.89 -25.08
C ALA A 45 8.53 23.09 -26.03
N GLU A 46 7.36 23.60 -26.43
CA GLU A 46 7.21 24.94 -26.98
C GLU A 46 6.49 25.82 -25.96
N LYS A 47 7.19 26.85 -25.49
CA LYS A 47 6.61 27.97 -24.74
C LYS A 47 6.01 28.95 -25.74
N THR A 48 4.71 29.21 -25.63
CA THR A 48 4.12 30.48 -26.10
C THR A 48 3.16 31.01 -25.05
N SER A 49 3.29 32.31 -24.82
CA SER A 49 2.67 33.15 -23.80
C SER A 49 1.19 33.46 -24.04
N LYS A 50 0.45 33.55 -22.93
CA LYS A 50 -0.72 34.41 -22.60
C LYS A 50 -1.61 34.87 -23.77
N GLU A 51 -2.90 34.52 -23.75
CA GLU A 51 -4.03 35.35 -23.28
C GLU A 51 -5.37 34.65 -23.58
N ASP A 52 -6.31 34.73 -22.62
CA ASP A 52 -7.75 34.42 -22.73
C ASP A 52 -8.17 32.93 -22.76
N ASP A 53 -8.15 32.23 -21.62
CA ASP A 53 -8.50 30.81 -21.57
C ASP A 53 -9.72 30.52 -20.71
N SER A 54 -10.81 30.13 -21.38
CA SER A 54 -11.71 29.13 -20.80
C SER A 54 -10.84 27.93 -20.45
N GLU A 55 -10.49 27.76 -19.16
CA GLU A 55 -9.58 26.70 -18.69
C GLU A 55 -10.03 25.35 -19.27
N VAL A 56 -9.32 24.90 -20.30
CA VAL A 56 -9.50 23.55 -20.83
C VAL A 56 -8.99 22.65 -19.72
N PRO A 57 -9.85 21.81 -19.11
CA PRO A 57 -9.43 20.97 -18.01
C PRO A 57 -8.31 20.07 -18.48
N SER A 58 -7.24 19.98 -17.70
CA SER A 58 -6.14 19.08 -17.98
C SER A 58 -6.63 17.62 -17.94
N PRO A 59 -5.96 16.67 -18.63
CA PRO A 59 -6.51 15.33 -18.83
C PRO A 59 -6.84 14.61 -17.51
N PHE A 60 -5.97 14.69 -16.50
CA PHE A 60 -6.24 14.11 -15.17
C PHE A 60 -7.46 14.74 -14.45
N GLU A 61 -7.85 15.97 -14.77
CA GLU A 61 -9.02 16.63 -14.16
C GLU A 61 -10.35 16.16 -14.73
N VAL A 62 -10.31 15.60 -15.94
CA VAL A 62 -11.43 14.91 -16.57
C VAL A 62 -11.55 13.48 -16.03
N ILE A 63 -10.41 12.82 -15.81
CA ILE A 63 -10.35 11.42 -15.33
C ILE A 63 -10.68 11.32 -13.84
N VAL A 64 -10.10 12.21 -13.02
CA VAL A 64 -10.30 12.20 -11.57
C VAL A 64 -11.31 13.28 -11.18
N SER A 65 -12.46 12.82 -10.68
CA SER A 65 -13.55 13.69 -10.24
C SER A 65 -13.09 14.72 -9.21
N LYS A 66 -13.66 15.91 -9.30
CA LYS A 66 -13.28 17.07 -8.47
C LYS A 66 -13.31 16.76 -6.97
N GLY A 67 -14.37 16.09 -6.48
CA GLY A 67 -14.49 15.76 -5.06
C GLY A 67 -13.37 14.83 -4.54
N ILE A 68 -12.80 13.98 -5.40
CA ILE A 68 -11.64 13.15 -5.04
C ILE A 68 -10.37 14.00 -5.06
N ARG A 69 -10.15 14.80 -6.11
CA ARG A 69 -8.95 15.66 -6.27
C ARG A 69 -8.76 16.60 -5.08
N GLU A 70 -9.84 17.20 -4.60
CA GLU A 70 -9.82 18.10 -3.44
C GLU A 70 -9.40 17.40 -2.13
N ARG A 71 -9.50 16.07 -2.06
CA ARG A 71 -9.17 15.29 -0.86
C ARG A 71 -7.81 14.62 -0.91
N ILE A 72 -7.37 14.14 -2.08
CA ILE A 72 -6.15 13.34 -2.23
C ILE A 72 -4.89 14.15 -2.51
N ARG A 73 -5.01 15.48 -2.61
CA ARG A 73 -4.00 16.44 -3.13
C ARG A 73 -3.89 16.39 -4.65
N SER A 74 -3.49 17.52 -5.23
CA SER A 74 -3.41 17.71 -6.68
C SER A 74 -2.32 16.88 -7.35
N ASP A 75 -1.20 16.67 -6.68
CA ASP A 75 -0.08 15.85 -7.14
C ASP A 75 -0.44 14.36 -7.19
N ALA A 76 -1.08 13.84 -6.13
CA ALA A 76 -1.58 12.47 -6.15
C ALA A 76 -2.63 12.27 -7.26
N ALA A 77 -3.55 13.24 -7.42
CA ALA A 77 -4.55 13.22 -8.49
C ALA A 77 -3.93 13.17 -9.90
N TYR A 78 -2.84 13.92 -10.12
CA TYR A 78 -2.10 13.90 -11.38
C TYR A 78 -1.46 12.53 -11.67
N ILE A 79 -0.90 11.88 -10.66
CA ILE A 79 -0.26 10.56 -10.80
C ILE A 79 -1.31 9.47 -11.08
N VAL A 80 -2.42 9.44 -10.34
CA VAL A 80 -3.46 8.41 -10.53
C VAL A 80 -4.29 8.64 -11.80
N GLY A 81 -4.47 9.89 -12.22
CA GLY A 81 -5.23 10.23 -13.42
C GLY A 81 -4.48 9.92 -14.71
N GLU A 82 -3.17 10.09 -14.71
CA GLU A 82 -2.32 9.87 -15.89
C GLU A 82 -1.06 9.05 -15.54
N PRO A 83 -1.19 7.78 -15.10
CA PRO A 83 -0.06 6.94 -14.75
C PRO A 83 0.69 6.47 -16.00
N GLU A 84 1.99 6.25 -15.88
CA GLU A 84 2.79 5.54 -16.89
C GLU A 84 2.57 4.03 -16.79
N GLU A 85 2.42 3.53 -15.57
CA GLU A 85 2.12 2.13 -15.27
C GLU A 85 1.32 2.00 -13.98
N THR A 86 0.50 0.96 -13.89
CA THR A 86 -0.20 0.60 -12.65
C THR A 86 0.10 -0.85 -12.31
N ILE A 87 0.80 -1.05 -11.20
CA ILE A 87 1.24 -2.37 -10.73
C ILE A 87 0.28 -2.85 -9.65
N CYS A 88 -0.10 -4.12 -9.73
CA CYS A 88 -1.03 -4.74 -8.80
C CYS A 88 -0.31 -5.70 -7.85
N TYR A 89 -0.62 -5.59 -6.57
CA TYR A 89 -0.12 -6.46 -5.51
C TYR A 89 -1.26 -7.03 -4.66
N GLY A 90 -1.13 -8.30 -4.30
CA GLY A 90 -1.87 -8.91 -3.22
C GLY A 90 -1.28 -8.50 -1.88
N ILE A 91 -2.13 -8.05 -0.96
CA ILE A 91 -1.73 -7.65 0.38
C ILE A 91 -2.60 -8.28 1.47
N ALA A 92 -2.07 -8.32 2.68
CA ALA A 92 -2.80 -8.77 3.86
C ALA A 92 -2.41 -7.96 5.10
N ARG A 93 -3.22 -8.05 6.16
CA ARG A 93 -2.84 -7.50 7.48
C ARG A 93 -1.52 -8.13 7.94
N LYS A 94 -0.56 -7.29 8.31
CA LYS A 94 0.72 -7.74 8.82
C LYS A 94 0.54 -8.49 10.13
N SER A 95 1.05 -9.73 10.19
CA SER A 95 1.11 -10.47 11.44
C SER A 95 2.27 -9.96 12.29
N PRO A 96 2.07 -9.67 13.59
CA PRO A 96 3.18 -9.25 14.47
C PRO A 96 4.24 -10.35 14.64
N LYS A 97 3.91 -11.60 14.32
CA LYS A 97 4.78 -12.77 14.49
C LYS A 97 5.61 -13.10 13.25
N LYS A 98 5.32 -12.49 12.09
CA LYS A 98 6.00 -12.79 10.83
C LYS A 98 6.67 -11.55 10.28
N ARG A 99 7.95 -11.67 9.93
CA ARG A 99 8.63 -10.68 9.11
C ARG A 99 8.35 -11.04 7.65
N SER A 100 7.48 -10.27 7.02
CA SER A 100 7.27 -10.27 5.57
C SER A 100 7.68 -8.91 5.03
N GLU A 101 7.98 -8.86 3.74
CA GLU A 101 8.01 -7.60 3.01
C GLU A 101 6.66 -6.90 3.12
N THR A 102 6.69 -5.57 3.05
CA THR A 102 5.49 -4.76 3.23
C THR A 102 5.31 -3.73 2.15
N ILE A 103 4.05 -3.54 1.76
CA ILE A 103 3.59 -2.45 0.91
C ILE A 103 2.72 -1.58 1.81
N ASP A 104 3.17 -0.36 2.08
CA ASP A 104 2.51 0.60 2.98
C ASP A 104 2.07 0.03 4.33
N GLY A 105 2.93 -0.81 4.93
CA GLY A 105 2.67 -1.43 6.22
C GLY A 105 1.81 -2.71 6.17
N TYR A 106 1.23 -3.06 5.03
CA TYR A 106 0.57 -4.34 4.80
C TYR A 106 1.58 -5.42 4.40
N ALA A 107 1.34 -6.66 4.78
CA ALA A 107 2.16 -7.78 4.32
C ALA A 107 1.94 -8.02 2.83
N HIS A 108 3.02 -8.01 2.05
CA HIS A 108 3.00 -8.40 0.65
C HIS A 108 2.83 -9.92 0.55
N ILE A 109 1.84 -10.40 -0.22
CA ILE A 109 1.53 -11.83 -0.35
C ILE A 109 1.67 -12.39 -1.77
N GLY A 110 1.68 -11.53 -2.80
CA GLY A 110 1.82 -11.94 -4.19
C GLY A 110 1.70 -10.76 -5.15
N ASN A 111 2.07 -10.97 -6.41
CA ASN A 111 1.92 -9.99 -7.48
C ASN A 111 0.73 -10.38 -8.37
N CYS A 112 -0.08 -9.41 -8.80
CA CYS A 112 -1.13 -9.62 -9.82
C CYS A 112 -0.73 -9.08 -11.21
N GLY A 113 0.48 -8.53 -11.35
CA GLY A 113 1.00 -8.02 -12.62
C GLY A 113 0.66 -6.55 -12.87
N THR A 114 0.66 -6.14 -14.14
CA THR A 114 0.33 -4.78 -14.57
C THR A 114 -1.05 -4.73 -15.19
N LEU A 115 -1.82 -3.67 -14.87
CA LEU A 115 -3.14 -3.48 -15.47
C LEU A 115 -3.03 -3.22 -16.97
N ASN A 116 -3.91 -3.83 -17.75
CA ASN A 116 -4.07 -3.54 -19.16
C ASN A 116 -5.02 -2.34 -19.37
N GLU A 117 -5.21 -1.90 -20.60
CA GLU A 117 -6.06 -0.74 -20.93
C GLU A 117 -7.51 -0.91 -20.45
N THR A 118 -8.07 -2.11 -20.56
CA THR A 118 -9.43 -2.43 -20.08
C THR A 118 -9.54 -2.29 -18.57
N GLY A 119 -8.61 -2.87 -17.81
CA GLY A 119 -8.57 -2.77 -16.36
C GLY A 119 -8.35 -1.35 -15.88
N MET A 120 -7.51 -0.59 -16.59
CA MET A 120 -7.34 0.84 -16.33
C MET A 120 -8.62 1.63 -16.55
N SER A 121 -9.35 1.39 -17.65
CA SER A 121 -10.62 2.05 -17.92
C SER A 121 -11.67 1.77 -16.85
N GLU A 122 -11.80 0.51 -16.41
CA GLU A 122 -12.75 0.15 -15.35
C GLU A 122 -12.39 0.79 -14.01
N ILE A 123 -11.09 0.79 -13.67
CA ILE A 123 -10.60 1.44 -12.46
C ILE A 123 -10.83 2.95 -12.51
N GLN A 124 -10.60 3.60 -13.64
CA GLN A 124 -10.88 5.03 -13.76
C GLN A 124 -12.37 5.31 -13.57
N GLU A 125 -13.25 4.52 -14.20
CA GLU A 125 -14.70 4.68 -14.06
C GLU A 125 -15.18 4.46 -12.62
N LYS A 126 -14.66 3.44 -11.94
CA LYS A 126 -15.16 3.02 -10.62
C LYS A 126 -14.41 3.65 -9.46
N LEU A 127 -13.11 3.85 -9.53
CA LEU A 127 -12.31 4.38 -8.41
C LEU A 127 -12.08 5.89 -8.48
N PHE A 128 -12.16 6.52 -9.66
CA PHE A 128 -11.89 7.96 -9.79
C PHE A 128 -13.15 8.81 -9.98
N ASN A 129 -14.31 8.18 -9.85
CA ASN A 129 -15.62 8.82 -9.83
C ASN A 129 -16.12 9.00 -8.39
N GLU A 130 -16.47 10.22 -8.00
CA GLU A 130 -16.97 10.55 -6.66
C GLU A 130 -18.28 9.82 -6.32
N LEU A 131 -19.11 9.49 -7.32
CA LEU A 131 -20.36 8.75 -7.15
C LEU A 131 -20.13 7.33 -6.62
N SER A 132 -18.92 6.82 -6.75
CA SER A 132 -18.53 5.53 -6.20
C SER A 132 -18.36 5.54 -4.69
N TYR A 133 -18.38 6.72 -4.06
CA TYR A 133 -18.07 6.88 -2.65
C TYR A 133 -19.18 7.56 -1.86
N ASP A 134 -19.36 7.09 -0.63
CA ASP A 134 -20.10 7.83 0.38
C ASP A 134 -19.16 8.84 1.03
N MET A 135 -19.21 10.07 0.55
CA MET A 135 -18.29 11.15 0.93
C MET A 135 -18.52 11.69 2.35
N SER A 136 -19.41 11.09 3.14
CA SER A 136 -19.67 11.48 4.53
C SER A 136 -18.62 10.93 5.50
N ILE A 137 -17.92 11.84 6.19
CA ILE A 137 -16.74 11.58 7.06
C ILE A 137 -17.05 10.60 8.21
N SER A 138 -18.31 10.45 8.62
CA SER A 138 -18.72 9.68 9.79
C SER A 138 -18.94 8.18 9.54
N LYS A 139 -19.02 7.71 8.30
CA LYS A 139 -19.45 6.33 8.00
C LYS A 139 -18.33 5.29 7.89
N ILE A 140 -17.09 5.74 7.77
CA ILE A 140 -15.95 4.84 7.60
C ILE A 140 -15.46 4.33 8.96
N ALA A 141 -15.46 5.20 9.98
CA ALA A 141 -14.98 4.90 11.33
C ALA A 141 -15.78 3.80 12.07
N SER A 142 -16.94 3.37 11.56
CA SER A 142 -17.82 2.43 12.26
C SER A 142 -17.52 0.94 12.00
N CYS A 143 -16.64 0.59 11.05
CA CYS A 143 -16.39 -0.81 10.72
C CYS A 143 -14.92 -1.10 10.39
N VAL A 144 -14.51 -2.36 10.57
CA VAL A 144 -13.13 -2.81 10.34
C VAL A 144 -12.98 -3.23 8.89
N THR A 145 -12.23 -2.46 8.11
CA THR A 145 -11.91 -2.78 6.71
C THR A 145 -10.91 -3.94 6.62
N THR A 146 -10.99 -4.71 5.54
CA THR A 146 -10.02 -5.78 5.23
C THR A 146 -9.33 -5.52 3.88
N PRO A 147 -8.22 -4.77 3.88
CA PRO A 147 -7.40 -4.55 2.69
C PRO A 147 -6.92 -5.86 2.08
N LYS A 148 -7.02 -5.97 0.75
CA LYS A 148 -6.67 -7.19 0.01
C LYS A 148 -5.79 -6.94 -1.22
N ILE A 149 -6.00 -5.82 -1.92
CA ILE A 149 -5.26 -5.47 -3.13
C ILE A 149 -4.65 -4.07 -2.95
N ALA A 150 -3.43 -3.89 -3.43
CA ALA A 150 -2.78 -2.60 -3.59
C ALA A 150 -2.50 -2.36 -5.07
N LEU A 151 -2.95 -1.21 -5.58
CA LEU A 151 -2.68 -0.74 -6.93
C LEU A 151 -1.71 0.43 -6.86
N ARG A 152 -0.50 0.25 -7.37
CA ARG A 152 0.54 1.26 -7.39
C ARG A 152 0.56 1.98 -8.73
N PHE A 153 0.08 3.22 -8.75
CA PHE A 153 0.11 4.11 -9.90
C PHE A 153 1.45 4.82 -9.92
N ARG A 154 2.26 4.61 -10.96
CA ARG A 154 3.59 5.21 -11.07
C ARG A 154 3.64 6.22 -12.19
N LYS A 155 4.37 7.30 -11.95
CA LYS A 155 4.70 8.32 -12.95
C LYS A 155 6.12 8.81 -12.70
N GLY A 156 7.06 8.40 -13.55
CA GLY A 156 8.49 8.61 -13.33
C GLY A 156 8.98 7.94 -12.03
N PHE A 157 9.54 8.75 -11.12
CA PHE A 157 10.03 8.28 -9.82
C PHE A 157 8.98 8.34 -8.70
N ASP A 158 7.82 8.93 -8.97
CA ASP A 158 6.78 9.12 -7.98
C ASP A 158 5.65 8.09 -8.14
N PHE A 159 4.94 7.82 -7.04
CA PHE A 159 3.86 6.83 -7.05
C PHE A 159 2.79 7.11 -6.00
N VAL A 160 1.57 6.68 -6.32
CA VAL A 160 0.42 6.67 -5.40
C VAL A 160 -0.06 5.23 -5.25
N ASP A 161 -0.20 4.78 -4.01
CA ASP A 161 -0.77 3.48 -3.71
C ASP A 161 -2.25 3.61 -3.39
N VAL A 162 -3.08 2.89 -4.16
CA VAL A 162 -4.53 2.80 -3.96
C VAL A 162 -4.85 1.43 -3.38
N ILE A 163 -5.28 1.40 -2.12
CA ILE A 163 -5.57 0.17 -1.39
C ILE A 163 -7.06 -0.14 -1.44
N LEU A 164 -7.40 -1.36 -1.84
CA LEU A 164 -8.77 -1.84 -1.98
C LEU A 164 -9.12 -2.80 -0.85
N ALA A 165 -10.19 -2.47 -0.12
CA ALA A 165 -10.78 -3.30 0.91
C ALA A 165 -12.21 -3.64 0.54
N GLY A 166 -12.53 -4.93 0.42
CA GLY A 166 -13.87 -5.43 0.14
C GLY A 166 -14.59 -5.94 1.41
N GLY A 167 -15.66 -6.70 1.20
CA GLY A 167 -16.47 -7.36 2.21
C GLY A 167 -17.48 -6.43 2.88
N ASN A 168 -17.72 -6.61 4.18
CA ASN A 168 -18.77 -5.89 4.90
C ASN A 168 -18.46 -4.41 5.15
N CYS A 169 -17.20 -4.00 4.97
CA CYS A 169 -16.74 -2.63 5.15
C CYS A 169 -15.88 -2.22 3.94
N PRO A 170 -16.52 -1.98 2.78
CA PRO A 170 -15.81 -1.66 1.56
C PRO A 170 -15.20 -0.26 1.65
N ALA A 171 -13.91 -0.15 1.36
CA ALA A 171 -13.17 1.10 1.44
C ALA A 171 -12.06 1.15 0.39
N VAL A 172 -11.75 2.38 -0.04
CA VAL A 172 -10.61 2.68 -0.91
C VAL A 172 -9.74 3.71 -0.21
N TYR A 173 -8.45 3.44 -0.16
CA TYR A 173 -7.47 4.33 0.44
C TYR A 173 -6.51 4.84 -0.61
N PHE A 174 -6.23 6.13 -0.59
CA PHE A 174 -5.16 6.74 -1.38
C PHE A 174 -4.01 7.08 -0.44
N LEU A 175 -2.84 6.50 -0.70
CA LEU A 175 -1.64 6.69 0.09
C LEU A 175 -0.62 7.44 -0.76
N TYR A 176 -0.23 8.63 -0.31
CA TYR A 176 0.72 9.47 -1.01
C TYR A 176 1.45 10.40 -0.04
N GLY A 177 2.77 10.51 -0.15
CA GLY A 177 3.58 11.43 0.67
C GLY A 177 3.46 11.22 2.18
N GLY A 178 3.12 10.01 2.64
CA GLY A 178 2.89 9.69 4.05
C GLY A 178 1.48 10.02 4.57
N GLU A 179 0.60 10.57 3.72
CA GLU A 179 -0.81 10.78 4.05
C GLU A 179 -1.67 9.62 3.55
N THR A 180 -2.72 9.30 4.31
CA THR A 180 -3.75 8.35 3.89
C THR A 180 -5.09 9.06 3.81
N ARG A 181 -5.76 8.95 2.66
CA ARG A 181 -7.11 9.47 2.44
C ARG A 181 -8.04 8.30 2.18
N GLU A 182 -9.05 8.16 3.03
CA GLU A 182 -9.95 7.01 3.03
C GLU A 182 -11.35 7.39 2.54
N PHE A 183 -11.94 6.52 1.72
CA PHE A 183 -13.26 6.69 1.14
C PHE A 183 -14.11 5.44 1.37
N SER A 184 -15.36 5.63 1.78
CA SER A 184 -16.31 4.52 1.92
C SER A 184 -16.82 4.12 0.54
N ALA A 185 -16.50 2.90 0.11
CA ALA A 185 -16.85 2.39 -1.22
C ALA A 185 -18.15 1.56 -1.19
N LYS A 186 -19.07 1.89 -0.27
CA LYS A 186 -20.38 1.21 -0.17
C LYS A 186 -21.18 1.20 -1.48
N PRO A 187 -21.25 2.31 -2.25
CA PRO A 187 -21.99 2.32 -3.51
C PRO A 187 -21.49 1.32 -4.56
N ILE A 188 -20.19 1.02 -4.57
CA ILE A 188 -19.55 0.10 -5.52
C ILE A 188 -19.16 -1.25 -4.90
N LYS A 189 -19.71 -1.60 -3.74
CA LYS A 189 -19.33 -2.80 -2.97
C LYS A 189 -19.29 -4.06 -3.85
N GLU A 190 -20.33 -4.30 -4.64
CA GLU A 190 -20.48 -5.51 -5.45
C GLU A 190 -19.40 -5.61 -6.54
N TRP A 191 -19.13 -4.50 -7.23
CA TRP A 191 -18.04 -4.43 -8.20
C TRP A 191 -16.69 -4.60 -7.51
N LEU A 192 -16.47 -3.92 -6.37
CA LEU A 192 -15.20 -3.97 -5.64
C LEU A 192 -14.90 -5.40 -5.13
N ASP A 193 -15.91 -6.10 -4.62
CA ASP A 193 -15.76 -7.48 -4.17
C ASP A 193 -15.46 -8.42 -5.34
N THR A 194 -16.17 -8.26 -6.46
CA THR A 194 -15.95 -9.05 -7.68
C THR A 194 -14.56 -8.83 -8.23
N PHE A 195 -14.12 -7.56 -8.30
CA PHE A 195 -12.78 -7.19 -8.73
C PHE A 195 -11.73 -7.81 -7.80
N ILE A 196 -11.83 -7.60 -6.49
CA ILE A 196 -10.88 -8.17 -5.52
C ILE A 196 -10.84 -9.69 -5.61
N GLU A 197 -11.98 -10.38 -5.75
CA GLU A 197 -12.05 -11.83 -5.86
C GLU A 197 -11.37 -12.33 -7.13
N ALA A 198 -11.68 -11.72 -8.28
CA ALA A 198 -11.05 -12.07 -9.55
C ALA A 198 -9.53 -11.90 -9.47
N VAL A 199 -9.06 -10.74 -9.00
CA VAL A 199 -7.63 -10.43 -8.87
C VAL A 199 -6.94 -11.36 -7.89
N SER A 200 -7.58 -11.65 -6.75
CA SER A 200 -7.01 -12.53 -5.72
C SER A 200 -6.83 -13.96 -6.22
N GLY A 201 -7.68 -14.41 -7.17
CA GLY A 201 -7.59 -15.73 -7.79
C GLY A 201 -6.37 -15.89 -8.70
N ASP A 202 -5.88 -14.79 -9.28
CA ASP A 202 -4.79 -14.76 -10.26
C ASP A 202 -3.45 -14.31 -9.65
N LEU A 203 -3.34 -14.22 -8.32
CA LEU A 203 -2.11 -13.81 -7.64
C LEU A 203 -0.98 -14.84 -7.84
N GLU A 204 0.15 -14.38 -8.34
CA GLU A 204 1.40 -15.12 -8.31
C GLU A 204 2.02 -15.00 -6.90
N PRO A 205 2.14 -16.11 -6.15
CA PRO A 205 2.66 -16.06 -4.80
C PRO A 205 4.14 -15.68 -4.81
N LEU A 206 4.56 -14.91 -3.80
CA LEU A 206 5.97 -14.58 -3.61
C LEU A 206 6.74 -15.88 -3.36
N ASN A 207 7.54 -16.27 -4.36
CA ASN A 207 8.41 -17.45 -4.44
C ASN A 207 8.04 -18.60 -3.48
N PRO A 208 7.51 -19.75 -3.96
CA PRO A 208 6.93 -20.80 -3.12
C PRO A 208 7.84 -21.27 -1.98
N GLU A 209 9.17 -21.19 -2.11
CA GLU A 209 10.13 -21.49 -1.06
C GLU A 209 10.04 -20.55 0.16
N ILE A 210 9.72 -19.26 -0.03
CA ILE A 210 9.55 -18.30 1.06
C ILE A 210 8.26 -18.61 1.84
N MET A 211 7.20 -19.00 1.12
CA MET A 211 5.91 -19.39 1.70
C MET A 211 5.98 -20.76 2.38
N GLU A 212 6.64 -21.76 1.79
CA GLU A 212 6.91 -23.06 2.41
C GLU A 212 7.85 -22.92 3.60
N ARG A 213 8.87 -22.08 3.56
CA ARG A 213 9.75 -21.82 4.71
C ARG A 213 9.00 -21.07 5.81
N ALA A 214 8.07 -20.18 5.46
CA ALA A 214 7.17 -19.55 6.42
C ALA A 214 6.14 -20.53 6.99
N ALA A 215 5.68 -21.52 6.22
CA ALA A 215 4.71 -22.55 6.64
C ALA A 215 5.36 -23.69 7.45
N ALA A 216 6.54 -24.18 7.04
CA ALA A 216 7.32 -25.19 7.73
C ALA A 216 7.80 -24.68 9.11
N ASN A 217 8.12 -23.39 9.22
CA ASN A 217 8.41 -22.74 10.49
C ASN A 217 7.17 -22.53 11.38
N MET A 218 5.94 -22.73 10.87
CA MET A 218 4.70 -22.72 11.67
C MET A 218 4.36 -24.08 12.29
N PHE A 219 4.83 -25.19 11.72
CA PHE A 219 4.51 -26.55 12.20
C PHE A 219 5.65 -27.27 12.92
N ARG A 220 6.83 -26.64 13.02
CA ARG A 220 7.92 -27.21 13.82
C ARG A 220 7.59 -27.06 15.30
N LYS A 221 7.08 -28.14 15.91
CA LYS A 221 6.99 -28.29 17.37
C LYS A 221 8.39 -28.01 17.91
N ARG A 222 8.55 -26.97 18.75
CA ARG A 222 9.82 -26.70 19.43
C ARG A 222 10.24 -28.00 20.11
N SER A 223 11.29 -28.64 19.61
CA SER A 223 11.95 -29.69 20.36
C SER A 223 12.55 -29.02 21.58
N SER A 224 12.38 -29.62 22.76
CA SER A 224 12.99 -29.23 24.05
C SER A 224 14.53 -29.22 24.05
N LYS A 225 15.16 -29.22 22.87
CA LYS A 225 16.60 -29.15 22.64
C LYS A 225 17.09 -27.74 22.28
N ASP A 226 16.18 -26.78 22.07
CA ASP A 226 16.50 -25.38 21.77
C ASP A 226 16.55 -24.47 23.03
N ASP A 227 16.40 -25.04 24.24
CA ASP A 227 16.57 -24.32 25.52
C ASP A 227 18.02 -24.38 26.06
N ASN A 228 19.00 -24.66 25.21
CA ASN A 228 20.38 -24.37 25.56
C ASN A 228 20.72 -22.94 25.11
N PRO A 229 21.05 -22.02 26.04
CA PRO A 229 21.55 -20.71 25.67
C PRO A 229 22.79 -20.90 24.77
N PRO A 230 22.98 -20.05 23.75
CA PRO A 230 24.20 -20.11 22.96
C PRO A 230 25.38 -19.97 23.90
N GLU A 231 26.23 -20.99 23.92
CA GLU A 231 27.51 -20.99 24.63
C GLU A 231 28.26 -19.71 24.25
N ALA A 232 28.65 -18.96 25.27
CA ALA A 232 29.25 -17.64 25.11
C ALA A 232 30.47 -17.74 24.20
N LYS A 233 30.37 -17.16 22.99
CA LYS A 233 31.56 -16.90 22.17
C LYS A 233 32.51 -16.03 23.01
N PRO A 234 33.82 -16.33 23.05
CA PRO A 234 34.77 -15.47 23.74
C PRO A 234 34.63 -14.04 23.20
N ALA A 235 34.54 -13.09 24.12
CA ALA A 235 34.28 -11.69 23.84
C ALA A 235 35.25 -11.18 22.75
N GLN A 236 34.71 -10.82 21.59
CA GLN A 236 35.44 -9.99 20.65
C GLN A 236 35.66 -8.63 21.32
N GLU A 237 36.92 -8.25 21.47
CA GLU A 237 37.34 -6.99 22.07
C GLU A 237 36.69 -5.81 21.33
N ALA A 238 35.94 -5.00 22.08
CA ALA A 238 35.36 -3.78 21.55
C ALA A 238 36.48 -2.82 21.07
N PRO A 239 36.30 -2.10 19.95
CA PRO A 239 37.26 -1.11 19.49
C PRO A 239 37.51 -0.06 20.58
N LYS A 240 38.79 0.18 20.91
CA LYS A 240 39.25 1.18 21.87
C LYS A 240 38.71 2.57 21.48
N MET A 241 37.72 3.05 22.23
CA MET A 241 37.32 4.46 22.20
C MET A 241 38.51 5.32 22.67
N TRP A 242 39.00 6.19 21.79
CA TRP A 242 39.98 7.22 22.13
C TRP A 242 39.26 8.42 22.77
N GLY A 243 39.68 8.76 23.99
CA GLY A 243 39.69 10.14 24.49
C GLY A 243 38.41 10.66 25.13
N ARG A 244 38.26 10.43 26.44
CA ARG A 244 38.19 11.48 27.49
C ARG A 244 37.88 10.84 28.85
N ARG A 245 38.90 10.72 29.70
CA ARG A 245 38.77 10.76 31.16
C ARG A 245 39.48 12.05 31.60
N ARG A 246 38.94 12.83 32.53
CA ARG A 246 38.92 12.45 33.94
C ARG A 246 37.57 12.73 34.60
N ALA A 247 37.12 11.70 35.32
CA ALA A 247 36.09 11.77 36.33
C ALA A 247 36.55 12.66 37.49
N ILE A 248 35.61 13.47 37.97
CA ILE A 248 35.66 14.21 39.22
C ILE A 248 35.83 13.21 40.37
N ARG A 249 36.82 13.43 41.23
CA ARG A 249 37.08 12.64 42.44
C ARG A 249 36.08 13.08 43.52
N PRO A 250 35.45 12.17 44.29
CA PRO A 250 34.56 12.56 45.39
C PRO A 250 35.34 13.28 46.50
N ALA A 251 34.73 14.31 47.08
CA ALA A 251 35.27 15.09 48.18
C ALA A 251 35.20 14.32 49.52
N GLU A 252 36.28 14.35 50.28
CA GLU A 252 36.33 14.04 51.71
C GLU A 252 36.33 15.37 52.51
N PRO A 253 35.88 15.37 53.78
CA PRO A 253 35.42 16.57 54.49
C PRO A 253 36.56 17.45 55.05
N GLU A 254 36.27 18.76 55.12
CA GLU A 254 37.11 19.82 55.71
C GLU A 254 37.53 19.57 57.16
N PRO A 255 38.73 20.08 57.51
CA PRO A 255 38.84 20.86 58.75
C PRO A 255 39.49 22.24 58.55
N GLU A 256 38.78 23.23 59.06
CA GLU A 256 39.10 24.55 59.63
C GLU A 256 40.34 25.39 59.24
N ALA A 257 40.06 26.70 59.20
CA ALA A 257 40.86 27.81 58.74
C ALA A 257 42.11 28.14 59.57
N GLN A 258 43.10 28.73 58.91
CA GLN A 258 44.02 29.69 59.52
C GLN A 258 44.04 31.01 58.72
N PRO A 259 43.99 32.18 59.38
CA PRO A 259 43.97 33.48 58.73
C PRO A 259 45.39 33.88 58.29
N ASP A 260 45.60 34.08 56.99
CA ASP A 260 46.86 34.62 56.47
C ASP A 260 46.91 36.14 56.65
N SER A 261 47.85 36.58 57.50
CA SER A 261 48.08 37.93 57.99
C SER A 261 48.68 38.91 56.96
N SER A 262 48.44 38.68 55.68
CA SER A 262 49.23 39.29 54.59
C SER A 262 48.45 40.28 53.70
N VAL A 263 47.22 40.66 54.08
CA VAL A 263 46.39 41.56 53.26
C VAL A 263 46.17 42.90 53.96
N PRO A 264 46.71 44.03 53.43
CA PRO A 264 46.39 45.35 53.94
C PRO A 264 44.95 45.76 53.57
N PRO A 265 44.24 46.50 54.45
CA PRO A 265 42.88 46.94 54.17
C PRO A 265 42.83 48.00 53.05
N PRO A 266 41.73 48.06 52.28
CA PRO A 266 41.59 48.98 51.17
C PRO A 266 41.50 50.45 51.65
N PRO A 267 42.00 51.41 50.85
CA PRO A 267 41.97 52.83 51.19
C PRO A 267 40.52 53.36 51.18
N ARG A 268 40.26 54.33 52.07
CA ARG A 268 38.97 55.03 52.21
C ARG A 268 38.65 55.92 51.03
#